data_AF-A0A529M1Q9-F1
#
_entry.id   AF-A0A529M1Q9-F1
#
_cell.length_a   1.000
_cell.length_b   1.000
_cell.length_c   1.000
_cell.angle_alpha   90.00
_cell.angle_beta   90.00
_cell.angle_gamma   90.00
#
_symmetry.space_group_name_H-M   'P 1'
#
loop_
_entity.id
_entity.type
_entity.pdbx_description
1 polymer ?
#
loop_
_entity_poly.entity_id
_entity_poly.type
_entity_poly.pdbx_seq_one_letter_code
_entity_poly.pdbx_strand_id
1 'polypeptide(L)' 'MKSSLEDTLLAAIRTIPDYPKPGILFRDITTLLGNARAFRRAIDELVHPYAGQKIDKIAGIEARGFIL' A
#
# COMPACT_ATOMS: atom_id res chain seq x y z
N MET A 1 7.41 -12.28 -19.86
CA MET A 1 8.01 -12.13 -18.52
C MET A 1 6.88 -11.88 -17.54
N LYS A 2 6.71 -12.70 -16.51
CA LYS A 2 5.73 -12.41 -15.45
C LYS A 2 6.29 -11.26 -14.61
N SER A 3 5.59 -10.12 -14.61
CA SER A 3 5.83 -9.01 -13.69
C SER A 3 5.88 -9.52 -12.25
N SER A 4 6.83 -9.05 -11.45
CA SER A 4 6.86 -9.41 -10.03
C SER A 4 5.68 -8.78 -9.28
N LEU A 5 5.41 -9.27 -8.07
CA LEU A 5 4.42 -8.69 -7.16
C LEU A 5 4.74 -7.22 -6.87
N GLU A 6 6.01 -6.93 -6.60
CA GLU A 6 6.50 -5.59 -6.32
C GLU A 6 6.25 -4.66 -7.50
N ASP A 7 6.59 -5.09 -8.72
CA ASP A 7 6.33 -4.32 -9.94
C ASP A 7 4.84 -3.98 -10.10
N THR A 8 3.97 -4.95 -9.77
CA THR A 8 2.52 -4.79 -9.90
C THR A 8 1.96 -3.78 -8.91
N LEU A 9 2.40 -3.83 -7.64
CA LEU A 9 1.95 -2.90 -6.61
C LEU A 9 2.57 -1.51 -6.79
N LEU A 10 3.84 -1.42 -7.16
CA LEU A 10 4.52 -0.16 -7.44
C LEU A 10 3.91 0.55 -8.65
N ALA A 11 3.53 -0.18 -9.70
CA ALA A 11 2.82 0.39 -10.84
C ALA A 11 1.44 0.97 -10.49
N ALA A 12 0.84 0.54 -9.37
CA ALA A 12 -0.43 1.07 -8.88
C ALA A 12 -0.25 2.33 -8.00
N ILE A 13 0.97 2.74 -7.66
CA ILE A 13 1.26 3.89 -6.81
C ILE A 13 1.82 5.04 -7.66
N ARG A 14 1.17 6.21 -7.58
CA ARG A 14 1.67 7.42 -8.23
C ARG A 14 2.81 8.04 -7.41
N THR A 15 3.83 8.54 -8.09
CA THR A 15 4.90 9.32 -7.46
C THR A 15 4.83 10.77 -7.91
N ILE A 16 4.76 11.69 -6.95
CA ILE A 16 4.67 13.12 -7.18
C ILE A 16 5.97 13.75 -6.67
N PRO A 17 6.84 14.26 -7.56
CA PRO A 17 8.05 14.95 -7.13
C PRO A 17 7.73 16.31 -6.51
N ASP A 18 8.60 16.73 -5.59
CA ASP A 18 8.60 18.05 -4.94
C ASP A 18 7.32 18.41 -4.17
N TYR A 19 6.60 17.39 -3.68
CA TYR A 19 5.40 17.57 -2.86
C TYR A 19 5.57 16.99 -1.45
N PRO A 20 5.11 17.68 -0.38
CA PRO A 20 4.56 19.04 -0.36
C PRO A 20 5.64 20.13 -0.42
N LYS A 21 6.92 19.76 -0.47
CA LYS A 21 8.07 20.66 -0.52
C LYS A 21 9.14 20.09 -1.47
N PRO A 22 10.02 20.95 -2.05
CA PRO A 22 11.10 20.51 -2.91
C PRO A 22 12.00 19.44 -2.28
N GLY A 23 12.43 18.47 -3.08
CA GLY A 23 13.28 17.35 -2.68
C GLY A 23 12.53 16.12 -2.15
N ILE A 24 11.19 16.15 -2.07
CA ILE A 24 10.38 15.02 -1.60
C ILE A 24 9.76 14.27 -2.78
N LEU A 25 9.91 12.94 -2.83
CA LEU A 25 9.14 12.07 -3.72
C LEU A 25 7.91 11.55 -2.99
N PHE A 26 6.79 12.24 -3.12
CA PHE A 26 5.56 11.83 -2.46
C PHE A 26 4.96 10.59 -3.13
N ARG A 27 4.74 9.54 -2.34
CA ARG A 27 4.06 8.31 -2.79
C ARG A 27 2.58 8.43 -2.50
N ASP A 28 1.83 8.71 -3.56
CA ASP A 28 0.39 8.83 -3.49
C ASP A 28 -0.25 7.44 -3.69
N ILE A 29 -0.61 6.81 -2.57
CA ILE A 29 -1.23 5.48 -2.55
C ILE A 29 -2.72 5.51 -2.92
N THR A 30 -3.34 6.68 -3.10
CA THR A 30 -4.78 6.76 -3.41
C THR A 30 -5.14 6.05 -4.72
N THR A 31 -4.22 6.02 -5.68
CA THR A 31 -4.38 5.26 -6.93
C THR A 31 -4.39 3.76 -6.71
N LEU A 32 -3.62 3.26 -5.73
CA LEU A 32 -3.63 1.86 -5.34
C LEU A 32 -4.94 1.53 -4.62
N LEU A 33 -5.35 2.37 -3.68
CA LEU A 33 -6.60 2.22 -2.93
C LEU A 33 -7.83 2.20 -3.86
N GLY A 34 -7.81 3.02 -4.92
CA GLY A 34 -8.87 3.04 -5.94
C GLY A 34 -8.86 1.86 -6.92
N ASN A 35 -7.80 1.05 -6.94
CA ASN A 35 -7.70 -0.14 -7.79
C ASN A 35 -8.03 -1.40 -6.99
N ALA A 36 -9.26 -1.89 -7.15
CA ALA A 36 -9.77 -3.03 -6.37
C ALA A 36 -8.85 -4.28 -6.39
N ARG A 37 -8.21 -4.59 -7.52
CA ARG A 37 -7.30 -5.74 -7.63
C ARG A 37 -5.99 -5.50 -6.90
N ALA A 38 -5.38 -4.33 -7.10
CA ALA A 38 -4.12 -3.99 -6.44
C ALA A 38 -4.31 -3.84 -4.92
N PHE A 39 -5.40 -3.20 -4.50
CA PHE A 39 -5.74 -3.04 -3.10
C PHE A 39 -5.96 -4.39 -2.42
N ARG A 40 -6.78 -5.27 -3.01
CA ARG A 40 -6.97 -6.63 -2.47
C ARG A 40 -5.65 -7.36 -2.31
N ARG A 41 -4.79 -7.30 -3.33
CA ARG A 41 -3.49 -7.95 -3.29
C ARG A 41 -2.59 -7.37 -2.20
N ALA A 42 -2.57 -6.04 -2.03
CA ALA A 42 -1.80 -5.39 -0.98
C ALA A 42 -2.22 -5.86 0.42
N ILE A 43 -3.54 -5.95 0.68
CA ILE A 43 -4.06 -6.48 1.96
C ILE A 43 -3.67 -7.94 2.15
N ASP A 44 -3.87 -8.79 1.13
CA ASP A 44 -3.54 -10.22 1.22
C ASP A 44 -2.05 -10.41 1.58
N GLU A 45 -1.15 -9.64 0.98
CA GLU A 45 0.29 -9.70 1.27
C GLU A 45 0.65 -9.13 2.65
N LEU A 46 -0.06 -8.09 3.12
CA LEU A 46 0.14 -7.54 4.46
C LEU A 46 -0.25 -8.55 5.55
N VAL A 47 -1.32 -9.32 5.34
CA VAL A 47 -1.83 -10.26 6.35
C VAL A 47 -1.19 -11.65 6.26
N HIS A 48 -0.67 -12.04 5.09
CA HIS A 48 -0.16 -13.40 4.86
C HIS A 48 0.91 -13.85 5.88
N PRO A 49 1.90 -13.04 6.27
CA PRO A 49 2.90 -13.43 7.26
C PRO A 49 2.32 -13.70 8.66
N TYR A 50 1.12 -13.18 8.93
CA TYR A 50 0.44 -13.33 10.22
C TYR A 50 -0.65 -14.40 10.20
N ALA A 51 -0.82 -15.11 9.07
CA ALA A 51 -1.83 -16.15 8.94
C ALA A 51 -1.62 -17.25 10.01
N GLY A 52 -2.71 -17.60 10.71
CA GLY A 52 -2.68 -18.59 11.80
C GLY A 52 -2.18 -18.06 13.15
N GLN A 53 -1.74 -16.79 13.22
CA GLN A 53 -1.41 -16.15 14.49
C GLN A 53 -2.66 -15.53 15.12
N LYS A 54 -2.76 -15.55 16.44
CA LYS A 54 -3.81 -14.83 17.16
C LYS A 54 -3.38 -13.37 17.35
N ILE A 55 -3.97 -12.48 16.56
CA ILE A 55 -3.82 -11.03 16.73
C ILE A 55 -5.03 -10.49 17.49
N ASP A 56 -4.82 -10.01 18.71
CA ASP A 56 -5.89 -9.47 19.54
C ASP A 56 -6.24 -8.01 19.23
N LYS A 57 -5.30 -7.24 18.66
CA LYS A 57 -5.44 -5.82 18.34
C LYS A 57 -4.60 -5.44 17.12
N ILE A 58 -5.11 -4.50 16.32
CA ILE A 58 -4.40 -3.84 15.22
C ILE A 58 -4.45 -2.33 15.50
N ALA A 59 -3.30 -1.67 15.41
CA ALA A 59 -3.19 -0.22 15.59
C ALA A 59 -2.92 0.45 14.24
N GLY A 60 -3.87 1.25 13.75
CA GLY A 60 -3.67 2.13 12.61
C GLY A 60 -3.05 3.46 13.07
N ILE A 61 -1.99 3.90 12.39
CA ILE A 61 -1.32 5.17 12.71
C ILE A 61 -1.83 6.25 11.74
N GLU A 62 -2.40 7.31 12.30
CA GLU A 62 -2.98 8.44 11.56
C GLU A 62 -4.06 8.05 10.53
N ALA A 63 -4.66 9.06 9.88
CA ALA A 63 -5.81 8.89 9.01
C ALA A 63 -5.58 7.94 7.82
N ARG A 64 -4.38 7.95 7.22
CA ARG A 64 -4.06 7.07 6.09
C ARG A 64 -3.91 5.62 6.51
N GLY A 65 -3.42 5.38 7.74
CA GLY A 65 -3.29 4.05 8.31
C GLY A 65 -4.63 3.42 8.68
N PHE A 66 -5.73 4.18 8.71
CA PHE A 66 -7.08 3.64 8.96
C PHE A 66 -7.72 3.00 7.72
N ILE A 67 -7.17 3.23 6.53
CA ILE A 67 -7.76 2.76 5.27
C ILE A 67 -7.33 1.32 4.93
N LEU A 68 -6.18 0.89 5.47
CA LEU A 68 -5.54 -0.39 5.20
C LEU A 68 -5.91 -1.45 6.25
#